data_AF-A0A822BR21-F1
#
_entry.id   AF-A0A822BR21-F1
#
_cell.length_a   1.000
_cell.length_b   1.000
_cell.length_c   1.000
_cell.angle_alpha   90.00
_cell.angle_beta   90.00
_cell.angle_gamma   90.00
#
_symmetry.space_group_name_H-M   'P 1'
#
loop_
_entity.id
_entity.type
_entity.pdbx_description
1 polymer ?
#
loop_
_entity_poly.entity_id
_entity_poly.type
_entity_poly.pdbx_seq_one_letter_code
_entity_poly.pdbx_strand_id
1 'polypeptide(L)'
;TPYSNAISSDIEEAYKRGLKQIFVDENYRIDLKHYVQELINNPHQQRPVRRRRCRLPSNIVIEGETEDESSRRERFSSPLGLVLSRNATEDTTYYGSPFIHV
;
A
#
# COMPACT_ATOMS: atom_id res chain seq x y z
N THR A 1 -10.81 11.92 -12.21
CA THR A 1 -9.45 12.21 -12.72
C THR A 1 -8.46 11.74 -11.68
N PRO A 2 -7.38 11.03 -12.06
CA PRO A 2 -6.31 10.70 -11.11
C PRO A 2 -5.57 11.95 -10.67
N TYR A 3 -5.10 11.97 -9.41
CA TYR A 3 -4.15 12.97 -8.96
C TYR A 3 -2.77 12.71 -9.56
N SER A 4 -1.89 13.71 -9.54
CA SER A 4 -0.48 13.50 -9.86
C SER A 4 0.15 12.51 -8.86
N ASN A 5 1.26 11.87 -9.24
CA ASN A 5 1.93 10.91 -8.36
C ASN A 5 2.42 11.55 -7.06
N ALA A 6 2.95 12.77 -7.11
CA ALA A 6 3.39 13.52 -5.93
C ALA A 6 2.22 13.77 -4.97
N ILE A 7 1.14 14.39 -5.45
CA ILE A 7 -0.07 14.65 -4.66
C ILE A 7 -0.67 13.35 -4.12
N SER A 8 -0.71 12.29 -4.93
CA SER A 8 -1.21 10.99 -4.51
C SER A 8 -0.39 10.41 -3.36
N SER A 9 0.94 10.60 -3.38
CA SER A 9 1.83 10.18 -2.30
C SER A 9 1.55 10.95 -1.01
N ASP A 10 1.39 12.27 -1.08
CA ASP A 10 1.12 13.12 0.08
C ASP A 10 -0.24 12.80 0.71
N ILE A 11 -1.27 12.58 -0.13
CA ILE A 11 -2.60 12.14 0.33
C ILE A 11 -2.52 10.79 1.02
N GLU A 12 -1.76 9.84 0.46
CA GLU A 12 -1.59 8.50 1.03
C GLU A 12 -0.84 8.55 2.36
N GLU A 13 0.17 9.41 2.48
CA GLU A 13 0.89 9.62 3.74
C GLU A 13 0.00 10.25 4.82
N ALA A 14 -0.74 11.30 4.47
CA ALA A 14 -1.71 11.93 5.37
C ALA A 14 -2.79 10.94 5.84
N TYR A 15 -3.26 10.09 4.94
CA TYR A 15 -4.19 9.00 5.26
C TYR A 15 -3.59 8.00 6.26
N LYS A 16 -2.35 7.54 6.02
CA LYS A 16 -1.64 6.62 6.93
C LYS A 16 -1.40 7.22 8.31
N ARG A 17 -1.14 8.53 8.38
CA ARG A 17 -0.96 9.28 9.63
C ARG A 17 -2.29 9.55 10.36
N GLY A 18 -3.43 9.23 9.77
CA GLY A 18 -4.75 9.46 10.37
C GLY A 18 -5.17 10.94 10.39
N LEU A 19 -4.63 11.75 9.47
CA LEU A 19 -5.05 13.14 9.34
C LEU A 19 -6.50 13.23 8.85
N LYS A 20 -7.22 14.25 9.32
CA LYS A 20 -8.61 14.49 8.91
C LYS A 20 -8.70 15.20 7.57
N GLN A 21 -7.71 16.04 7.25
CA GLN A 21 -7.71 16.87 6.06
C GLN A 21 -6.29 17.13 5.56
N ILE A 22 -6.16 17.40 4.26
CA ILE A 22 -4.91 17.79 3.60
C ILE A 22 -5.19 18.87 2.55
N PHE A 23 -4.28 19.83 2.42
CA PHE A 23 -4.28 20.79 1.31
C PHE A 23 -3.57 20.18 0.11
N VAL A 24 -4.26 20.15 -1.03
CA VAL A 24 -3.71 19.61 -2.28
C VAL A 24 -3.08 20.71 -3.11
N ASP A 25 -3.69 21.89 -3.07
CA ASP A 25 -3.30 23.07 -3.82
C ASP A 25 -3.83 24.32 -3.08
N GLU A 26 -3.49 25.52 -3.55
CA GLU A 26 -3.92 26.79 -2.98
C GLU A 26 -5.45 26.94 -2.91
N ASN A 27 -6.16 26.25 -3.81
CA ASN A 27 -7.60 26.34 -3.97
C ASN A 27 -8.37 25.13 -3.43
N TYR A 28 -7.70 24.00 -3.21
CA TYR A 28 -8.35 22.73 -2.93
C TYR A 28 -7.82 22.06 -1.67
N ARG A 29 -8.75 21.59 -0.85
CA ARG A 29 -8.48 20.70 0.28
C ARG A 29 -9.22 19.39 0.10
N ILE A 30 -8.69 18.32 0.69
CA ILE A 30 -9.38 17.03 0.77
C ILE A 30 -9.70 16.76 2.24
N ASP A 31 -10.97 16.49 2.48
CA ASP A 31 -11.45 15.87 3.72
C ASP A 31 -11.31 14.34 3.58
N LEU A 32 -10.40 13.77 4.36
CA LEU A 32 -10.07 12.34 4.36
C LEU A 32 -11.10 11.51 5.15
N LYS A 33 -11.90 12.15 6.02
CA LYS A 33 -12.96 11.48 6.77
C LYS A 33 -14.17 11.19 5.89
N HIS A 34 -14.57 12.17 5.07
CA HIS A 34 -15.73 12.04 4.18
C HIS A 34 -15.34 11.65 2.75
N TYR A 35 -14.03 11.60 2.45
CA TYR A 35 -13.47 11.30 1.13
C TYR A 35 -13.99 12.27 0.05
N VAL A 36 -13.92 13.57 0.34
CA VAL A 36 -14.34 14.63 -0.58
C VAL A 36 -13.25 15.67 -0.75
N GLN A 37 -13.10 16.16 -1.97
CA GLN A 37 -12.30 17.34 -2.30
C GLN A 37 -13.23 18.54 -2.32
N GLU A 38 -12.85 19.61 -1.64
CA GLU A 38 -13.62 20.84 -1.51
C GLU A 38 -12.82 22.01 -2.09
N LEU A 39 -13.50 22.91 -2.79
CA LEU A 39 -12.92 24.21 -3.14
C LEU A 39 -12.95 25.12 -1.90
N ILE A 40 -11.81 25.65 -1.51
CA ILE A 40 -11.65 26.46 -0.29
C ILE A 40 -12.55 27.70 -0.31
N ASN A 41 -12.65 28.36 -1.48
CA ASN A 41 -13.44 29.57 -1.64
C ASN A 41 -14.94 29.29 -1.87
N ASN A 42 -15.33 28.04 -2.11
CA ASN A 42 -16.74 27.65 -2.28
C ASN A 42 -16.97 26.22 -1.77
N PRO A 43 -17.32 26.04 -0.49
CA PRO A 43 -17.44 24.72 0.13
C PRO A 43 -18.61 23.89 -0.43
N HIS A 44 -19.55 24.50 -1.16
CA HIS A 44 -20.61 23.77 -1.85
C HIS A 44 -20.12 23.03 -3.09
N GLN A 45 -18.96 23.43 -3.63
CA GLN A 45 -18.34 22.77 -4.76
C GLN A 45 -17.45 21.63 -4.27
N GLN A 46 -18.04 20.44 -4.19
CA GLN A 46 -17.38 19.23 -3.72
C GLN A 46 -17.23 18.19 -4.83
N ARG A 47 -16.14 17.41 -4.78
CA ARG A 47 -15.89 16.28 -5.66
C ARG A 47 -15.55 15.04 -4.84
N PRO A 48 -16.22 13.89 -5.05
CA PRO A 48 -15.89 12.68 -4.34
C PRO A 48 -14.51 12.15 -4.72
N VAL A 49 -13.76 11.70 -3.72
CA VAL A 49 -12.41 11.14 -3.85
C VAL A 49 -12.46 9.65 -3.56
N ARG A 50 -11.68 8.86 -4.29
CA ARG A 50 -11.63 7.40 -4.11
C ARG A 50 -10.20 6.91 -4.22
N ARG A 51 -9.78 6.09 -3.25
CA ARG A 51 -8.52 5.34 -3.30
C ARG A 51 -8.71 4.10 -4.17
N ARG A 52 -7.86 3.92 -5.19
CA ARG A 52 -7.88 2.76 -6.08
C ARG A 52 -6.49 2.14 -6.15
N ARG A 53 -6.43 0.81 -6.24
CA ARG A 53 -5.18 0.10 -6.51
C ARG A 53 -4.81 0.31 -7.98
N CYS A 54 -3.70 0.99 -8.23
CA CYS A 54 -3.12 1.09 -9.57
C CYS A 54 -2.26 -0.16 -9.82
N ARG A 55 -2.43 -0.81 -10.97
CA ARG A 55 -1.52 -1.88 -11.41
C ARG A 55 -0.34 -1.20 -12.10
N LEU A 56 0.80 -1.13 -11.41
CA LEU A 56 2.05 -0.72 -12.02
C LEU A 56 2.67 -1.93 -12.73
N PRO A 57 3.18 -1.78 -13.97
CA PRO A 57 3.92 -2.84 -14.62
C PRO A 57 5.19 -3.13 -13.80
N SER A 58 5.44 -4.40 -13.52
CA SER A 58 6.47 -4.89 -12.59
C SER A 58 7.93 -4.64 -13.01
N ASN A 59 8.18 -3.96 -14.13
CA ASN A 59 9.49 -3.92 -14.80
C ASN A 59 10.28 -2.61 -14.62
N ILE A 60 9.97 -1.78 -13.61
CA ILE A 60 10.83 -0.63 -13.31
C ILE A 60 11.85 -1.06 -12.26
N VAL A 61 12.98 -1.58 -12.77
CA VAL A 61 14.24 -1.64 -12.02
C VAL A 61 14.70 -0.20 -11.83
N ILE A 62 14.60 0.32 -10.60
CA ILE A 62 15.26 1.58 -10.22
C ILE A 62 16.69 1.20 -9.81
N GLU A 63 17.60 1.19 -10.77
CA GLU A 63 19.04 1.01 -10.55
C GLU A 63 19.75 2.39 -10.42
N GLY A 64 20.48 2.57 -9.31
CA GLY A 64 21.66 3.46 -9.14
C GLY A 64 21.42 4.97 -8.93
N GLU A 65 22.20 5.76 -8.17
CA GLU A 65 23.56 5.62 -7.56
C GLU A 65 23.73 6.70 -6.44
N THR A 66 24.17 6.36 -5.22
CA THR A 66 25.49 6.62 -4.51
C THR A 66 25.82 8.09 -4.22
N GLU A 67 26.19 8.49 -2.98
CA GLU A 67 27.54 8.48 -2.34
C GLU A 67 27.40 8.23 -0.80
N ASP A 68 27.86 7.11 -0.22
CA ASP A 68 29.16 6.82 0.44
C ASP A 68 29.71 7.90 1.43
N GLU A 69 29.81 7.56 2.72
CA GLU A 69 31.01 7.76 3.58
C GLU A 69 30.81 7.13 4.98
N SER A 70 31.27 5.88 5.12
CA SER A 70 32.05 5.34 6.24
C SER A 70 31.66 5.63 7.72
N SER A 71 31.16 4.59 8.41
CA SER A 71 31.64 4.29 9.77
C SER A 71 31.68 2.79 10.02
N ARG A 72 32.86 2.38 10.50
CA ARG A 72 33.45 1.05 10.49
C ARG A 72 32.87 0.09 11.53
N ARG A 73 32.76 -1.18 11.09
CA ARG A 73 33.01 -2.43 11.82
C ARG A 73 32.07 -2.75 12.99
N GLU A 74 31.36 -3.87 12.87
CA GLU A 74 31.81 -5.08 13.57
C GLU A 74 31.28 -6.36 12.92
N ARG A 75 32.20 -7.32 12.81
CA ARG A 75 32.05 -8.62 12.18
C ARG A 75 31.35 -9.55 13.15
N PHE A 76 30.27 -10.22 12.76
CA PHE A 76 30.11 -11.62 13.14
C PHE A 76 29.59 -12.44 11.97
N SER A 77 30.39 -13.46 11.70
CA SER A 77 30.38 -14.45 10.64
C SER A 77 29.09 -15.27 10.62
N SER A 78 28.60 -15.58 9.41
CA SER A 78 27.70 -16.71 9.17
C SER A 78 28.35 -18.03 9.61
N PRO A 79 27.59 -19.14 9.77
CA PRO A 79 27.42 -20.00 8.60
C PRO A 79 26.07 -20.72 8.46
N LEU A 80 25.87 -21.18 7.23
CA LEU A 80 24.84 -22.09 6.74
C LEU A 80 24.63 -23.33 7.64
N GLY A 81 23.36 -23.66 7.88
CA GLY A 81 22.90 -24.96 8.38
C GLY A 81 21.97 -25.63 7.36
N LEU A 82 22.46 -26.71 6.77
CA LEU A 82 21.81 -27.60 5.81
C LEU A 82 20.68 -28.45 6.44
N VAL A 83 19.57 -28.58 5.69
CA VAL A 83 18.81 -29.82 5.37
C VAL A 83 18.06 -30.56 6.49
N LEU A 84 16.74 -30.75 6.32
CA LEU A 84 16.10 -32.06 6.12
C LEU A 84 14.58 -31.94 5.87
N SER A 85 14.13 -32.60 4.80
CA SER A 85 12.73 -32.83 4.42
C SER A 85 11.86 -33.38 5.54
N ARG A 86 10.56 -33.09 5.48
CA ARG A 86 9.55 -34.08 5.86
C ARG A 86 8.32 -33.97 4.97
N ASN A 87 8.10 -35.04 4.21
CA ASN A 87 6.89 -35.32 3.47
C ASN A 87 5.75 -35.60 4.46
N ALA A 88 4.58 -35.04 4.20
CA ALA A 88 3.31 -35.57 4.69
C ALA A 88 2.25 -35.36 3.61
N THR A 89 2.19 -36.35 2.71
CA THR A 89 0.96 -36.78 2.04
C THR A 89 -0.12 -37.02 3.09
N GLU A 90 -1.30 -36.44 2.93
CA GLU A 90 -2.55 -37.20 3.03
C GLU A 90 -3.68 -36.44 2.32
N ASP A 91 -4.04 -37.05 1.20
CA ASP A 91 -5.20 -36.85 0.36
C ASP A 91 -6.41 -37.40 1.11
N THR A 92 -7.39 -36.55 1.46
CA THR A 92 -8.75 -37.02 1.76
C THR A 92 -9.74 -36.13 1.04
N THR A 93 -10.06 -36.58 -0.16
CA THR A 93 -11.23 -36.24 -0.96
C THR A 93 -12.49 -36.40 -0.10
N TYR A 94 -13.07 -35.29 0.36
CA TYR A 94 -14.36 -35.25 1.05
C TYR A 94 -15.49 -35.41 0.01
N TYR A 95 -16.04 -36.61 -0.08
CA TYR A 95 -17.21 -36.94 -0.90
C TYR A 95 -18.42 -37.30 -0.03
N GLY A 96 -19.52 -36.56 -0.22
CA GLY A 96 -20.89 -36.95 0.11
C GLY A 96 -21.42 -36.43 1.46
N SER A 97 -22.68 -36.04 1.61
CA SER A 97 -23.82 -35.88 0.68
C SER A 97 -24.97 -35.19 1.47
N PRO A 98 -26.07 -34.77 0.81
CA PRO A 98 -26.92 -33.68 1.29
C PRO A 98 -28.27 -34.09 1.94
N PHE A 99 -28.91 -33.10 2.58
CA PHE A 99 -30.32 -32.97 3.01
C PHE A 99 -30.90 -33.88 4.11
N ILE A 100 -31.35 -33.24 5.20
CA ILE A 100 -32.63 -33.56 5.84
C ILE A 100 -33.42 -32.26 5.94
N HIS A 101 -34.49 -32.15 5.15
CA HIS A 101 -35.60 -31.24 5.41
C HIS A 101 -36.45 -31.88 6.53
N VAL A 102 -36.83 -31.08 7.53
CA VAL A 102 -37.96 -31.37 8.43
C VAL A 102 -39.03 -30.33 8.14
#